data_AF-A0A8C4YM47-F1
#
_entry.id   AF-A0A8C4YM47-F1
#
_cell.length_a   1.000
_cell.length_b   1.000
_cell.length_c   1.000
_cell.angle_alpha   90.00
_cell.angle_beta   90.00
_cell.angle_gamma   90.00
#
_symmetry.space_group_name_H-M   'P 1'
#
loop_
_entity.id
_entity.type
_entity.pdbx_description
1 polymer ?
#
loop_
_entity_poly.entity_id
_entity_poly.type
_entity_poly.pdbx_seq_one_letter_code
_entity_poly.pdbx_strand_id
1 'polypeptide(L)' 'VFMNILTCQEYMKETILEPLDHKNLDQDVLHFADVVSTTKNLAAYIWDSLQKRLPEGCLYKVKNL' A
#
# COMPACT_ATOMS: atom_id res chain seq x y z
N VAL A 1 -7.07 -14.79 -11.78
CA VAL A 1 -6.81 -13.82 -12.86
C VAL A 1 -5.31 -13.64 -12.97
N PHE A 2 -4.72 -13.70 -14.16
CA PHE A 2 -3.29 -13.41 -14.35
C PHE A 2 -3.14 -11.91 -14.60
N MET A 3 -2.31 -11.22 -13.81
CA MET A 3 -1.97 -9.81 -14.00
C MET A 3 -0.52 -9.70 -14.49
N ASN A 4 -0.26 -8.78 -15.41
CA ASN A 4 1.09 -8.47 -15.86
C ASN A 4 1.88 -7.85 -14.70
N ILE A 5 3.11 -8.33 -14.48
CA ILE A 5 3.99 -7.82 -13.43
C ILE A 5 4.29 -6.32 -13.58
N LEU A 6 4.37 -5.81 -14.82
CA LEU A 6 4.57 -4.38 -15.08
C LEU A 6 3.40 -3.55 -14.56
N THR A 7 2.17 -3.99 -14.84
CA THR A 7 0.96 -3.33 -14.35
C THR A 7 0.85 -3.41 -12.83
N CYS A 8 1.22 -4.54 -12.22
CA CYS A 8 1.32 -4.65 -10.76
C CYS A 8 2.32 -3.62 -10.19
N GLN A 9 3.49 -3.49 -10.81
CA GLN A 9 4.53 -2.56 -10.35
C GLN A 9 4.07 -1.11 -10.44
N GLU A 10 3.37 -0.74 -11.52
CA GLU A 10 2.77 0.59 -11.66
C GLU A 10 1.75 0.88 -10.56
N TYR A 11 0.83 -0.05 -10.29
CA TYR A 11 -0.14 0.12 -9.21
C TYR A 11 0.52 0.25 -7.84
N MET A 12 1.51 -0.59 -7.55
CA MET A 12 2.28 -0.49 -6.31
C MET A 12 3.01 0.86 -6.21
N LYS A 13 3.54 1.38 -7.32
CA LYS A 13 4.23 2.66 -7.34
C LYS A 13 3.28 3.81 -7.02
N GLU A 14 2.13 3.85 -7.67
CA GLU A 14 1.10 4.89 -7.46
C GLU A 14 0.51 4.85 -6.04
N THR A 15 0.20 3.66 -5.52
CA THR A 15 -0.51 3.52 -4.22
C THR A 15 0.40 3.43 -3.00
N ILE A 16 1.65 2.99 -3.18
CA ILE A 16 2.58 2.76 -2.07
C ILE A 16 3.78 3.70 -2.16
N LEU A 17 4.53 3.67 -3.27
CA LEU A 17 5.79 4.42 -3.37
C LEU A 17 5.55 5.94 -3.38
N GLU A 18 4.66 6.47 -4.22
CA GLU A 18 4.43 7.93 -4.27
C GLU A 18 3.94 8.55 -2.93
N PRO A 19 2.99 7.93 -2.19
CA PRO A 19 2.54 8.51 -0.93
C PRO A 19 3.46 8.21 0.28
N LEU A 20 4.24 7.14 0.27
CA LEU A 20 5.01 6.68 1.44
C LEU A 20 6.53 6.84 1.30
N ASP A 21 7.07 6.78 0.08
CA ASP A 21 8.51 6.84 -0.15
C ASP A 21 9.06 8.23 0.21
N HIS A 22 10.14 8.26 0.97
CA HIS A 22 10.76 9.48 1.50
C HIS A 22 9.83 10.42 2.30
N LYS A 23 8.69 9.90 2.82
CA LYS A 23 7.71 10.67 3.60
C LYS A 23 7.74 10.28 5.08
N ASN A 24 7.43 11.25 5.95
CA ASN A 24 7.21 10.97 7.36
C ASN A 24 5.76 10.51 7.56
N LEU A 25 5.57 9.22 7.84
CA LEU A 25 4.23 8.59 7.91
C LEU A 25 3.28 9.36 8.82
N ASP A 26 3.72 9.72 10.03
CA ASP A 26 2.87 10.36 11.04
C ASP A 26 2.56 11.85 10.75
N GLN A 27 3.19 12.45 9.72
CA GLN A 27 3.00 13.87 9.38
C GLN A 27 2.44 14.07 7.97
N ASP A 28 2.90 13.27 7.02
CA ASP A 28 2.61 13.42 5.59
C ASP A 28 1.45 12.52 5.12
N VAL A 29 1.09 11.51 5.90
CA VAL A 29 0.06 10.54 5.55
C VAL A 29 -1.08 10.66 6.55
N LEU A 30 -2.20 11.24 6.09
CA LEU A 30 -3.40 11.47 6.90
C LEU A 30 -3.90 10.21 7.61
N HIS A 31 -3.65 9.02 7.06
CA HIS A 31 -4.02 7.75 7.69
C HIS A 31 -3.29 7.51 9.02
N PHE A 32 -2.05 7.98 9.16
CA PHE A 32 -1.23 7.80 10.37
C PHE A 32 -1.26 9.02 11.30
N ALA A 33 -2.05 10.05 11.00
CA ALA A 33 -2.19 11.21 11.88
C ALA A 33 -2.77 10.82 13.26
N ASP A 34 -3.74 9.89 13.27
CA ASP A 34 -4.39 9.37 14.49
C ASP A 34 -4.05 7.90 14.76
N VAL A 35 -3.20 7.28 13.92
CA VAL A 35 -2.86 5.86 13.99
C VAL A 35 -1.35 5.71 14.01
N VAL A 36 -0.83 5.05 15.04
CA VAL A 36 0.62 4.79 15.17
C VAL A 36 1.14 4.08 13.91
N SER A 37 2.19 4.62 13.29
CA SER A 37 2.86 4.12 12.09
C SER A 37 3.62 2.79 12.27
N THR A 38 3.06 1.85 13.05
CA THR A 38 3.64 0.52 13.24
C THR A 38 3.61 -0.31 11.96
N THR A 39 4.54 -1.26 11.84
CA THR A 39 4.65 -2.18 10.69
C THR A 39 3.35 -2.94 10.38
N LYS A 40 2.54 -3.22 11.41
CA LYS A 40 1.22 -3.86 11.26
C LYS A 40 0.20 -2.92 10.62
N ASN A 41 0.12 -1.67 11.11
CA ASN A 41 -0.79 -0.66 10.56
C ASN A 41 -0.38 -0.26 9.15
N LEU A 42 0.93 -0.23 8.87
CA LEU A 42 1.45 -0.04 7.52
C LEU A 42 1.03 -1.16 6.57
N ALA A 43 1.14 -2.43 7.00
CA ALA A 43 0.68 -3.55 6.17
C ALA A 43 -0.83 -3.51 5.90
N ALA A 44 -1.63 -3.10 6.88
CA ALA A 44 -3.08 -2.92 6.72
C ALA A 44 -3.41 -1.76 5.75
N TYR A 45 -2.71 -0.63 5.87
CA TYR A 45 -2.85 0.50 4.95
C TYR A 45 -2.49 0.14 3.52
N ILE A 46 -1.37 -0.57 3.33
CA ILE A 46 -0.93 -1.05 2.01
C ILE A 46 -1.96 -2.01 1.41
N TRP A 47 -2.48 -2.93 2.23
CA TRP A 47 -3.53 -3.85 1.79
C TRP A 47 -4.78 -3.11 1.30
N ASP A 48 -5.33 -2.20 2.11
CA ASP A 48 -6.53 -1.43 1.76
C ASP A 48 -6.31 -0.55 0.52
N SER A 49 -5.12 0.06 0.39
CA SER A 49 -4.74 0.87 -0.77
C SER A 49 -4.65 0.03 -2.05
N LEU A 50 -4.02 -1.14 -1.98
CA LEU A 50 -3.92 -2.07 -3.11
C LEU A 50 -5.27 -2.68 -3.47
N GLN A 51 -6.11 -3.00 -2.48
CA GLN A 51 -7.43 -3.59 -2.73
C GLN A 51 -8.37 -2.63 -3.46
N LYS A 52 -8.23 -1.31 -3.24
CA LYS A 52 -8.99 -0.28 -3.99
C LYS A 52 -8.54 -0.13 -5.45
N ARG A 53 -7.30 -0.51 -5.76
CA ARG A 53 -6.71 -0.33 -7.10
C ARG A 53 -6.73 -1.62 -7.92
N LEU A 54 -6.55 -2.77 -7.27
CA LEU A 54 -6.53 -4.08 -7.89
C LEU A 54 -7.96 -4.62 -8.09
N PRO A 55 -8.20 -5.40 -9.16
CA PRO A 55 -9.44 -6.15 -9.31
C PRO A 55 -9.64 -7.13 -8.16
N GLU A 56 -10.91 -7.38 -7.79
CA GLU A 56 -11.26 -8.36 -6.77
C GLU A 56 -10.64 -9.75 -7.07
N GLY A 57 -10.09 -10.38 -6.04
CA GLY A 57 -9.48 -11.71 -6.14
C GLY A 57 -8.05 -11.74 -6.68
N CYS A 58 -7.43 -10.59 -6.98
CA CYS A 58 -6.03 -10.52 -7.43
C CYS A 58 -5.01 -10.39 -6.27
N LEU A 59 -5.40 -9.78 -5.15
CA LEU A 59 -4.52 -9.57 -4.00
C LEU A 59 -4.52 -10.78 -3.07
N TYR A 60 -3.38 -11.46 -2.96
CA TYR A 60 -3.25 -12.67 -2.13
C TYR A 60 -2.58 -12.43 -0.78
N LYS A 61 -1.47 -11.68 -0.75
CA LYS A 61 -0.68 -11.44 0.47
C LYS A 61 0.16 -10.18 0.37
N VAL A 62 0.14 -9.36 1.42
CA VAL A 62 1.13 -8.31 1.69
C VAL A 62 2.04 -8.80 2.82
N LYS A 63 3.36 -8.70 2.65
CA LYS A 63 4.34 -9.07 3.67
C LYS A 63 5.37 -7.95 3.81
N ASN A 64 5.45 -7.34 4.98
CA ASN A 64 6.62 -6.55 5.37
C ASN A 64 7.72 -7.53 5.79
N LEU A 65 8.93 -7.34 5.26
CA LEU A 65 10.13 -8.11 5.57
C LEU A 65 10.74 -7.66 6.90
#